data_AF-A0A818MD24-F1
#
_entry.id   AF-A0A818MD24-F1
#
_cell.length_a   1.000
_cell.length_b   1.000
_cell.length_c   1.000
_cell.angle_alpha   90.00
_cell.angle_beta   90.00
_cell.angle_gamma   90.00
#
_symmetry.space_group_name_H-M   'P 1'
#
loop_
_entity.id
_entity.type
_entity.pdbx_description
1 polymer ?
#
loop_
_entity_poly.entity_id
_entity_poly.type
_entity_poly.pdbx_seq_one_letter_code
_entity_poly.pdbx_strand_id
1 'polypeptide(L)'
;MKGDKKRHGRRLSIIREFALNTSTHALPSIARSESIQNRVFWSISFISFTAIMIYFIVKAILAYFEYPTQMNVSYHSEWPQYFPAFSLCNASPFRYDRFIESFLNYTNTRNLTNTNDTTTLSAR
;
A
#
# COMPACT_ATOMS: atom_id res chain seq x y z
N MET A 1 32.84 -51.46 -14.52
CA MET A 1 33.37 -50.14 -14.08
C MET A 1 33.80 -49.17 -15.21
N LYS A 2 34.04 -49.62 -16.46
CA LYS A 2 34.48 -48.73 -17.58
C LYS A 2 33.34 -47.90 -18.22
N GLY A 3 32.09 -48.35 -18.09
CA GLY A 3 30.90 -47.67 -18.60
C GLY A 3 30.53 -46.38 -17.84
N ASP A 4 30.64 -46.39 -16.51
CA ASP A 4 30.30 -45.21 -15.68
C ASP A 4 31.21 -44.01 -15.93
N LYS A 5 32.53 -44.24 -16.07
CA LYS A 5 33.49 -43.16 -16.36
C LYS A 5 33.21 -42.49 -17.71
N LYS A 6 32.84 -43.25 -18.74
CA LYS A 6 32.43 -42.69 -20.05
C LYS A 6 31.14 -41.88 -19.96
N ARG A 7 30.17 -42.35 -19.18
CA ARG A 7 28.88 -41.67 -19.00
C ARG A 7 29.02 -40.37 -18.20
N HIS A 8 29.88 -40.36 -17.18
CA HIS A 8 30.19 -39.17 -16.39
C HIS A 8 30.91 -38.09 -17.20
N GLY A 9 31.91 -38.45 -18.01
CA GLY A 9 32.60 -37.50 -18.90
C GLY A 9 31.66 -36.84 -19.92
N ARG A 10 30.71 -37.60 -20.47
CA ARG A 10 29.71 -37.09 -21.41
C ARG A 10 28.69 -36.13 -20.74
N ARG A 11 28.39 -36.32 -19.45
CA ARG A 11 27.53 -35.40 -18.70
C ARG A 11 28.24 -34.09 -18.36
N LEU A 12 29.51 -34.16 -17.96
CA LEU A 12 30.31 -32.95 -17.68
C LEU A 12 30.49 -32.07 -18.93
N SER A 13 30.69 -32.67 -20.11
CA SER A 13 30.84 -31.90 -21.35
C SER A 13 29.59 -31.11 -21.71
N ILE A 14 28.39 -31.72 -21.54
CA ILE A 14 27.10 -31.06 -21.80
C ILE A 14 26.89 -29.89 -20.83
N ILE A 15 27.16 -30.10 -19.53
CA ILE A 15 27.01 -29.03 -18.52
C ILE A 15 27.97 -27.88 -18.80
N ARG A 16 29.21 -28.18 -19.21
CA ARG A 16 30.20 -27.17 -19.57
C ARG A 16 29.77 -26.37 -20.80
N GLU A 17 29.26 -27.04 -21.83
CA GLU A 17 28.76 -26.39 -23.04
C GLU A 17 27.56 -25.49 -22.75
N PHE A 18 26.62 -25.94 -21.93
CA PHE A 18 25.51 -25.13 -21.45
C PHE A 18 25.98 -23.91 -20.66
N ALA A 19 26.90 -24.10 -19.71
CA ALA A 19 27.41 -23.02 -18.88
C ALA A 19 28.21 -21.97 -19.67
N LEU A 20 28.78 -22.33 -20.83
CA LEU A 20 29.46 -21.39 -21.73
C LEU A 20 28.48 -20.60 -22.62
N ASN A 21 27.33 -21.19 -22.97
CA ASN A 21 26.33 -20.60 -23.88
C ASN A 21 25.14 -19.94 -23.18
N THR A 22 25.10 -19.95 -21.85
CA THR A 22 24.03 -19.29 -21.09
C THR A 22 24.20 -17.77 -21.07
N SER A 23 23.07 -17.04 -21.03
CA SER A 23 23.04 -15.58 -20.86
C SER A 23 23.38 -15.12 -19.44
N THR A 24 23.51 -16.06 -18.48
CA THR A 24 23.82 -15.73 -17.09
C THR A 24 25.28 -15.29 -16.96
N HIS A 25 25.54 -14.03 -16.58
CA HIS A 25 26.88 -13.43 -16.60
C HIS A 25 27.97 -14.21 -15.84
N ALA A 26 27.65 -14.89 -14.74
CA ALA A 26 28.64 -15.56 -13.91
C ALA A 26 28.99 -16.98 -14.36
N LEU A 27 28.08 -17.70 -15.02
CA LEU A 27 28.26 -19.11 -15.39
C LEU A 27 29.38 -19.35 -16.42
N PRO A 28 29.48 -18.54 -17.50
CA PRO A 28 30.58 -18.64 -18.46
C PRO A 28 31.95 -18.38 -17.83
N SER A 29 32.03 -17.46 -16.87
CA SER A 29 33.26 -17.15 -16.13
C SER A 29 33.71 -18.32 -15.25
N ILE A 30 32.77 -19.01 -14.60
CA ILE A 30 33.06 -20.22 -13.81
C ILE A 30 33.51 -21.37 -14.73
N ALA A 31 32.83 -21.57 -15.86
CA ALA A 31 33.13 -22.65 -16.80
C ALA A 31 34.46 -22.44 -17.55
N ARG A 32 34.81 -21.19 -17.89
CA ARG A 32 36.06 -20.84 -18.60
C ARG A 32 37.28 -20.83 -17.68
N SER A 33 37.10 -20.57 -16.39
CA SER A 33 38.21 -20.49 -15.44
C SER A 33 38.96 -21.82 -15.30
N GLU A 34 40.29 -21.79 -15.39
CA GLU A 34 41.16 -22.96 -15.22
C GLU A 34 41.63 -23.12 -13.76
N SER A 35 41.76 -22.01 -13.02
CA SER A 35 42.24 -22.00 -11.64
C SER A 35 41.11 -22.21 -10.61
N ILE A 36 41.37 -23.02 -9.58
CA ILE A 36 40.38 -23.30 -8.52
C ILE A 36 39.95 -22.01 -7.79
N GLN A 37 40.89 -21.09 -7.55
CA GLN A 37 40.65 -19.86 -6.80
C GLN A 37 39.64 -18.96 -7.54
N ASN A 38 39.81 -18.80 -8.85
CA ASN A 38 38.91 -17.99 -9.66
C ASN A 38 37.52 -18.63 -9.76
N ARG A 39 37.43 -19.97 -9.88
CA ARG A 39 36.14 -20.67 -9.85
C ARG A 39 35.39 -20.44 -8.55
N VAL A 40 36.09 -20.52 -7.41
CA VAL A 40 35.50 -20.27 -6.09
C VAL A 40 35.04 -18.82 -5.96
N PHE A 41 35.87 -17.86 -6.36
CA PHE A 41 35.51 -16.44 -6.35
C PHE A 41 34.24 -16.15 -7.16
N TRP A 42 34.17 -16.61 -8.41
CA TRP A 42 33.00 -16.41 -9.27
C TRP A 42 31.75 -17.11 -8.75
N SER A 43 31.91 -18.29 -8.13
CA SER A 43 30.79 -19.02 -7.53
C SER A 43 30.22 -18.29 -6.31
N ILE A 44 31.09 -17.81 -5.41
CA ILE A 44 30.68 -17.03 -4.23
C ILE A 44 30.02 -15.73 -4.67
N SER A 45 30.62 -15.03 -5.63
CA SER A 45 30.08 -13.80 -6.20
C SER A 45 28.67 -14.04 -6.78
N PHE A 46 28.50 -15.08 -7.59
CA PHE A 46 27.20 -15.45 -8.15
C PHE A 46 26.15 -15.73 -7.07
N ILE A 47 26.49 -16.49 -6.03
CA ILE A 47 25.57 -16.80 -4.94
C ILE A 47 25.19 -15.51 -4.19
N SER A 48 26.16 -14.64 -3.89
CA SER A 48 25.91 -13.39 -3.16
C SER A 48 24.99 -12.45 -3.93
N PHE A 49 25.24 -12.21 -5.22
CA PHE A 49 24.39 -11.36 -6.06
C PHE A 49 23.01 -11.98 -6.25
N THR A 50 22.90 -13.30 -6.37
CA THR A 50 21.61 -13.99 -6.47
C THR A 50 20.78 -13.80 -5.19
N ALA A 51 21.41 -13.92 -4.01
CA ALA A 51 20.74 -13.70 -2.73
C ALA A 51 20.26 -12.24 -2.58
N ILE A 52 21.11 -11.27 -2.94
CA ILE A 52 20.77 -9.85 -2.94
C ILE A 52 19.61 -9.56 -3.90
N MET A 53 19.66 -10.12 -5.11
CA MET A 53 18.59 -9.99 -6.11
C MET A 53 17.26 -10.51 -5.56
N ILE A 54 17.24 -11.71 -4.97
CA ILE A 54 16.02 -12.30 -4.38
C ILE A 54 15.48 -11.40 -3.27
N TYR A 55 16.34 -10.88 -2.38
CA TYR A 55 15.93 -9.96 -1.33
C TYR A 55 15.25 -8.70 -1.88
N PHE A 56 15.84 -8.06 -2.89
CA PHE A 56 15.25 -6.88 -3.51
C PHE A 56 13.93 -7.19 -4.25
N ILE A 57 13.84 -8.33 -4.92
CA ILE A 57 12.59 -8.77 -5.58
C ILE A 57 11.47 -8.93 -4.53
N VAL A 58 11.74 -9.61 -3.42
CA VAL A 58 10.75 -9.79 -2.35
C VAL A 58 10.32 -8.45 -1.77
N LYS A 59 11.27 -7.54 -1.49
CA LYS A 59 10.96 -6.19 -1.00
C LYS A 59 10.11 -5.39 -1.99
N ALA A 60 10.41 -5.48 -3.29
CA ALA A 60 9.65 -4.81 -4.34
C ALA A 60 8.21 -5.36 -4.45
N ILE A 61 8.04 -6.68 -4.37
CA ILE A 61 6.73 -7.33 -4.38
C ILE A 61 5.90 -6.88 -3.16
N LEU A 62 6.49 -6.87 -1.97
CA LEU A 62 5.82 -6.41 -0.75
C LEU A 62 5.42 -4.93 -0.86
N ALA A 63 6.30 -4.07 -1.36
CA ALA A 63 6.00 -2.64 -1.56
C ALA A 63 4.88 -2.41 -2.60
N TYR A 64 4.79 -3.26 -3.62
CA TYR A 64 3.68 -3.21 -4.59
C TYR A 64 2.34 -3.54 -3.91
N PHE A 65 2.30 -4.57 -3.07
CA PHE A 65 1.09 -4.96 -2.34
C PHE A 65 0.76 -4.09 -1.12
N GLU A 66 1.65 -3.19 -0.72
CA GLU A 66 1.36 -2.15 0.27
C GLU A 66 0.43 -1.06 -0.31
N TYR A 67 0.29 -0.99 -1.64
CA TYR A 67 -0.51 0.01 -2.37
C TYR A 67 -0.29 1.46 -1.88
N PRO A 68 0.96 1.93 -1.72
CA PRO A 68 1.20 3.28 -1.23
C PRO A 68 0.77 4.30 -2.28
N THR A 69 -0.07 5.26 -1.89
CA THR A 69 -0.48 6.37 -2.75
C THR A 69 0.33 7.62 -2.43
N GLN A 70 0.94 8.24 -3.43
CA GLN A 70 1.63 9.52 -3.29
C GLN A 70 0.71 10.63 -3.79
N MET A 71 0.44 11.62 -2.94
CA MET A 71 -0.29 12.83 -3.34
C MET A 71 0.72 13.92 -3.72
N ASN A 72 0.69 14.35 -4.97
CA ASN A 72 1.44 15.52 -5.42
C ASN A 72 0.52 16.74 -5.42
N VAL A 73 0.75 17.69 -4.53
CA VAL A 73 -0.04 18.93 -4.44
C VAL A 73 0.76 20.04 -5.12
N SER A 74 0.25 20.50 -6.26
CA SER A 74 0.79 21.64 -6.99
C SER A 74 -0.24 22.76 -7.05
N TYR A 75 0.23 24.01 -6.91
CA TYR A 75 -0.59 25.20 -7.04
C TYR A 75 -0.52 25.69 -8.48
N HIS A 76 -1.65 25.66 -9.17
CA HIS A 76 -1.81 26.22 -10.50
C HIS A 76 -2.80 27.40 -10.42
N SER A 77 -2.39 28.57 -10.91
CA SER A 77 -3.28 29.71 -11.06
C SER A 77 -4.03 29.58 -12.38
N GLU A 78 -5.16 28.88 -12.36
CA GLU A 78 -6.04 28.76 -13.52
C GLU A 78 -7.07 29.90 -13.56
N TRP A 79 -7.22 30.52 -14.74
CA TRP A 79 -8.25 31.53 -15.00
C TRP A 79 -9.01 31.15 -16.28
N PRO A 80 -10.35 31.13 -16.26
CA PRO A 80 -11.26 31.51 -15.16
C PRO A 80 -11.55 30.37 -14.17
N GLN A 81 -11.68 30.71 -12.87
CA GLN A 81 -12.12 29.76 -11.82
C GLN A 81 -13.65 29.76 -11.70
N TYR A 82 -14.24 28.58 -11.48
CA TYR A 82 -15.67 28.47 -11.14
C TYR A 82 -15.97 29.13 -9.80
N PHE A 83 -16.98 30.00 -9.77
CA PHE A 83 -17.47 30.60 -8.53
C PHE A 83 -18.21 29.54 -7.68
N PRO A 84 -17.82 29.31 -6.42
CA PRO A 84 -18.39 28.24 -5.61
C PRO A 84 -19.83 28.58 -5.16
N ALA A 85 -20.59 27.55 -4.82
CA ALA A 85 -21.89 27.73 -4.19
C ALA A 85 -21.72 28.18 -2.75
N PHE A 86 -22.33 29.30 -2.38
CA PHE A 86 -22.41 29.76 -1.00
C PHE A 86 -23.76 29.38 -0.41
N SER A 87 -23.74 28.73 0.75
CA SER A 87 -24.95 28.43 1.53
C SER A 87 -24.95 29.27 2.79
N LEU A 88 -25.92 30.17 2.91
CA LEU A 88 -26.11 31.02 4.08
C LEU A 88 -27.34 30.55 4.84
N CYS A 89 -27.15 30.26 6.13
CA CYS A 89 -28.23 29.87 7.03
C CYS A 89 -28.39 30.93 8.12
N ASN A 90 -29.64 31.16 8.54
CA ASN A 90 -29.91 31.96 9.73
C ASN A 90 -29.39 31.22 10.97
N ALA A 91 -28.77 31.95 11.92
CA ALA A 91 -28.28 31.38 13.17
C ALA A 91 -29.41 30.92 14.09
N SER A 92 -30.59 31.55 14.00
CA SER A 92 -31.76 31.11 14.76
C SER A 92 -32.43 29.91 14.07
N PRO A 93 -32.48 28.74 14.72
CA PRO A 93 -33.08 27.53 14.14
C PRO A 93 -34.60 27.61 14.06
N PHE A 94 -35.22 28.39 14.94
CA PHE A 94 -36.66 28.55 15.00
C PHE A 94 -37.06 30.00 14.83
N ARG A 95 -38.17 30.17 14.13
CA ARG A 95 -38.84 31.46 13.96
C ARG A 95 -39.79 31.69 15.13
N TYR A 96 -39.69 32.87 15.74
CA TYR A 96 -40.53 33.20 16.89
C TYR A 96 -42.01 33.17 16.53
N ASP A 97 -42.35 33.82 15.43
CA ASP A 97 -43.71 33.97 14.89
C ASP A 97 -44.37 32.66 14.42
N ARG A 98 -43.56 31.68 14.01
CA ARG A 98 -44.08 30.43 13.44
C ARG A 98 -44.11 29.28 14.42
N PHE A 99 -43.19 29.26 15.39
CA PHE A 99 -42.99 28.11 16.25
C PHE A 99 -42.98 28.48 17.72
N ILE A 100 -42.13 29.45 18.12
CA ILE A 100 -41.91 29.74 19.55
C ILE A 100 -43.19 30.28 20.20
N GLU A 101 -43.90 31.20 19.54
CA GLU A 101 -45.12 31.80 20.08
C GLU A 101 -46.22 30.76 20.33
N SER A 102 -46.53 29.92 19.34
CA SER A 102 -47.51 28.84 19.45
C SER A 102 -47.10 27.79 20.49
N PHE A 103 -45.80 27.46 20.57
CA PHE A 103 -45.28 26.54 21.58
C PHE A 103 -45.47 27.12 22.99
N LEU A 104 -45.11 28.39 23.21
CA LEU A 104 -45.28 29.06 24.49
C LEU A 104 -46.75 29.19 24.89
N ASN A 105 -47.65 29.49 23.93
CA ASN A 105 -49.08 29.55 24.23
C ASN A 105 -49.63 28.16 24.60
N TYR A 106 -49.26 27.13 23.85
CA TYR A 106 -49.66 25.75 24.14
C TYR A 106 -49.16 25.28 25.52
N THR A 107 -47.90 25.51 25.85
CA THR A 107 -47.34 25.10 27.15
C THR A 107 -47.98 25.85 28.31
N ASN A 108 -48.23 27.16 28.16
CA ASN A 108 -48.93 27.95 29.18
C ASN A 108 -50.39 27.50 29.35
N THR A 109 -51.12 27.25 28.26
CA THR A 109 -52.51 26.80 28.32
C THR A 109 -52.66 25.42 28.98
N ARG A 110 -51.70 24.53 28.73
CA ARG A 110 -51.63 23.19 29.35
C ARG A 110 -50.93 23.18 30.72
N ASN A 111 -50.46 24.33 31.19
CA ASN A 111 -49.71 24.50 32.44
C ASN A 111 -48.49 23.55 32.59
N LEU A 112 -47.84 23.21 31.47
CA LEU A 112 -46.76 22.22 31.40
C LEU A 112 -45.41 22.72 31.93
N THR A 113 -45.32 24.02 32.23
CA THR A 113 -44.14 24.69 32.79
C THR A 113 -44.21 24.82 34.31
N ASN A 114 -45.28 24.32 34.94
CA ASN A 114 -45.42 24.36 36.40
C ASN A 114 -44.50 23.31 37.04
N THR A 115 -43.38 23.78 37.58
CA THR A 115 -42.35 22.96 38.27
C THR A 115 -42.85 22.28 39.55
N ASN A 116 -44.11 22.46 39.96
CA ASN A 116 -44.72 21.70 41.06
C ASN A 116 -45.31 20.35 40.63
N ASP A 117 -45.26 20.00 39.33
CA ASP A 117 -45.75 18.71 38.86
C ASP A 117 -44.69 17.61 39.01
N THR A 118 -44.61 17.03 40.21
CA THR A 118 -43.74 15.87 40.52
C THR A 118 -44.17 14.58 39.82
N THR A 119 -45.22 14.58 38.98
CA THR A 119 -45.77 13.34 38.41
C THR A 119 -45.03 12.82 37.17
N THR A 120 -44.20 13.64 36.50
CA THR A 120 -43.47 13.22 35.28
C THR A 120 -41.98 12.94 35.45
N LEU A 121 -41.39 13.25 36.62
CA LEU A 121 -40.06 12.77 37.02
C LEU A 121 -40.06 11.31 37.53
N SER A 122 -41.23 10.66 37.59
CA SER A 122 -41.38 9.26 38.04
C SER A 122 -41.52 8.25 36.89
N ALA A 123 -41.40 8.67 35.62
CA ALA A 123 -41.48 7.76 34.47
C ALA A 123 -40.22 7.85 33.59
N ARG A 124 -39.04 7.78 34.21
CA ARG A 124 -37.85 7.15 33.64
C ARG A 124 -36.82 6.84 34.72
#